data_AF-A0A0B3WTL5-F1
#
_entry.id   AF-A0A0B3WTL5-F1
#
_cell.length_a   1.000
_cell.length_b   1.000
_cell.length_c   1.000
_cell.angle_alpha   90.00
_cell.angle_beta   90.00
_cell.angle_gamma   90.00
#
_symmetry.space_group_name_H-M   'P 1'
#
loop_
_entity.id
_entity.type
_entity.pdbx_description
1 polymer ?
#
loop_
_entity_poly.entity_id
_entity_poly.type
_entity_poly.pdbx_seq_one_letter_code
_entity_poly.pdbx_strand_id
1 'polypeptide(L)'
;IEHIKISFVIISVYISCLILKKIYSDITLISHIKEFTKEITISFLGEDLKCIALLDSGNLLKDPLSKSDVVMINSSLLNKYLPENYSYEYVDVLLAEEIINSLSEDISSRVRLIPYNHATSNKTSMILGFKADYLQIDNKKIGNIVLGISNFKDDNYNAILNPSILS
;
A
#
# COMPACT_ATOMS: atom_id res chain seq x y z
N ILE A 1 4.80 6.80 -57.41
CA ILE A 1 5.63 7.48 -56.39
C ILE A 1 4.79 8.42 -55.52
N GLU A 2 3.89 9.23 -56.09
CA GLU A 2 3.04 10.16 -55.32
C GLU A 2 2.05 9.48 -54.36
N HIS A 3 1.37 8.42 -54.79
CA HIS A 3 0.43 7.67 -53.93
C HIS A 3 1.10 7.07 -52.68
N ILE A 4 2.37 6.65 -52.80
CA ILE A 4 3.14 6.09 -51.67
C ILE A 4 3.42 7.19 -50.63
N LYS A 5 3.72 8.42 -51.06
CA LYS A 5 3.95 9.56 -50.16
C LYS A 5 2.69 9.94 -49.39
N ILE A 6 1.53 9.95 -50.05
CA ILE A 6 0.24 10.31 -49.42
C ILE A 6 -0.15 9.24 -48.38
N SER A 7 -0.04 7.96 -48.71
CA SER A 7 -0.31 6.86 -47.79
C SER A 7 0.57 6.92 -46.53
N PHE A 8 1.86 7.23 -46.70
CA PHE A 8 2.79 7.39 -45.58
C PHE A 8 2.38 8.51 -44.61
N VAL A 9 1.92 9.66 -45.13
CA VAL A 9 1.44 10.77 -44.29
C VAL A 9 0.18 10.39 -43.51
N ILE A 10 -0.74 9.64 -44.12
CA ILE A 10 -1.96 9.19 -43.44
C ILE A 10 -1.61 8.24 -42.28
N ILE A 11 -0.68 7.30 -42.51
CA ILE A 11 -0.23 6.35 -41.49
C ILE A 11 0.48 7.07 -40.33
N SER A 12 1.33 8.06 -40.62
CA SER A 12 2.05 8.80 -39.57
C SER A 12 1.12 9.66 -38.71
N VAL A 13 0.11 10.28 -39.33
CA VAL A 13 -0.94 11.03 -38.60
C VAL A 13 -1.77 10.06 -37.75
N TYR A 14 -2.17 8.92 -38.30
CA TYR A 14 -2.93 7.92 -37.56
C TYR A 14 -2.15 7.37 -36.34
N ILE A 15 -0.88 7.01 -36.52
CA ILE A 15 0.00 6.59 -35.42
C ILE A 15 0.18 7.70 -34.39
N SER A 16 0.38 8.95 -34.82
CA SER A 16 0.48 10.09 -33.90
C SER A 16 -0.79 10.26 -33.07
N CYS A 17 -1.97 10.14 -33.68
CA CYS A 17 -3.25 10.20 -32.98
C CYS A 17 -3.40 9.07 -31.95
N LEU A 18 -2.97 7.84 -32.27
CA LEU A 18 -3.00 6.72 -31.32
C LEU A 18 -2.09 6.96 -30.12
N ILE A 19 -0.87 7.45 -30.35
CA ILE A 19 0.08 7.78 -29.28
C ILE A 19 -0.49 8.89 -28.38
N LEU A 20 -0.99 9.97 -28.98
CA LEU A 20 -1.58 11.10 -28.23
C LEU A 20 -2.77 10.65 -27.38
N LYS A 21 -3.64 9.79 -27.92
CA LYS A 21 -4.79 9.25 -27.18
C LYS A 21 -4.34 8.41 -25.97
N LYS A 22 -3.28 7.61 -26.12
CA LYS A 22 -2.73 6.82 -25.01
C LYS A 22 -2.13 7.72 -23.93
N ILE A 23 -1.31 8.70 -24.32
CA ILE A 23 -0.72 9.68 -23.39
C ILE A 23 -1.81 10.44 -22.62
N TYR A 24 -2.86 10.89 -23.29
CA TYR A 24 -3.98 11.60 -22.63
C TYR A 24 -4.70 10.72 -21.60
N SER A 25 -4.95 9.45 -21.95
CA SER A 25 -5.55 8.48 -21.04
C SER A 25 -4.68 8.24 -19.80
N ASP A 26 -3.37 8.07 -19.98
CA ASP A 26 -2.43 7.82 -18.90
C ASP A 26 -2.33 9.04 -17.95
N ILE A 27 -2.30 10.27 -18.49
CA ILE A 27 -2.31 11.51 -17.70
C ILE A 27 -3.59 11.63 -16.85
N THR A 28 -4.74 11.34 -17.46
CA THR A 28 -6.05 11.44 -16.77
C THR A 28 -6.14 10.40 -15.64
N LEU A 29 -5.63 9.18 -15.85
CA LEU A 29 -5.59 8.15 -14.82
C LEU A 29 -4.71 8.59 -13.63
N ILE A 30 -3.51 9.10 -13.90
CA ILE A 30 -2.58 9.58 -12.87
C ILE A 30 -3.19 10.74 -12.08
N SER A 31 -3.89 11.67 -12.73
CA SER A 31 -4.54 12.80 -12.02
C SER A 31 -5.65 12.32 -11.10
N HIS A 32 -6.47 11.36 -11.53
CA HIS A 32 -7.51 10.78 -10.68
C HIS A 32 -6.91 10.08 -9.46
N ILE A 33 -5.80 9.33 -9.60
CA ILE A 33 -5.13 8.70 -8.45
C ILE A 33 -4.59 9.76 -7.48
N LYS A 34 -4.00 10.85 -7.99
CA LYS A 34 -3.52 11.96 -7.15
C LYS A 34 -4.63 12.62 -6.32
N GLU A 35 -5.87 12.63 -6.80
CA GLU A 35 -7.01 13.14 -6.03
C GLU A 35 -7.38 12.24 -4.84
N PHE A 36 -7.04 10.95 -4.92
CA PHE A 36 -7.29 9.96 -3.87
C PHE A 36 -6.03 9.55 -3.12
N THR A 37 -4.91 10.26 -3.26
CA THR A 37 -3.72 10.01 -2.46
C THR A 37 -3.40 11.15 -1.53
N LYS A 38 -2.67 10.83 -0.45
CA LYS A 38 -2.26 11.80 0.55
C LYS A 38 -0.88 11.49 1.09
N GLU A 39 -0.05 12.52 1.27
CA GLU A 39 1.21 12.36 2.00
C GLU A 39 0.91 12.15 3.48
N ILE A 40 1.49 11.10 4.04
CA ILE A 40 1.37 10.74 5.45
C ILE A 40 2.76 10.52 6.04
N THR A 41 2.90 10.71 7.34
CA THR A 41 4.11 10.33 8.08
C THR A 41 3.75 9.30 9.13
N ILE A 42 4.37 8.14 9.08
CA ILE A 42 4.22 7.05 10.04
C ILE A 42 5.35 7.17 11.04
N SER A 43 5.03 7.28 12.33
CA SER A 43 6.02 7.22 13.39
C SER A 43 6.07 5.81 13.98
N PHE A 44 7.23 5.17 13.87
CA PHE A 44 7.46 3.81 14.32
C PHE A 44 8.81 3.68 15.01
N LEU A 45 8.80 3.27 16.28
CA LEU A 45 10.01 3.18 17.12
C LEU A 45 10.80 4.49 17.17
N GLY A 46 10.08 5.62 17.16
CA GLY A 46 10.67 6.96 17.18
C GLY A 46 11.28 7.43 15.85
N GLU A 47 11.22 6.63 14.78
CA GLU A 47 11.59 7.06 13.43
C GLU A 47 10.34 7.45 12.63
N ASP A 48 10.45 8.55 11.89
CA ASP A 48 9.37 9.07 11.05
C ASP A 48 9.60 8.66 9.58
N LEU A 49 8.66 7.88 9.05
CA LEU A 49 8.67 7.34 7.69
C LEU A 49 7.61 8.08 6.86
N LYS A 50 8.05 8.79 5.82
CA LYS A 50 7.14 9.49 4.91
C LYS A 50 6.73 8.58 3.75
N CYS A 51 5.44 8.56 3.44
CA CYS A 51 4.93 7.83 2.29
C CYS A 51 3.65 8.46 1.73
N ILE A 52 3.25 7.99 0.55
CA ILE A 52 1.99 8.34 -0.08
C ILE A 52 0.99 7.23 0.22
N ALA A 53 -0.17 7.59 0.77
CA ALA A 53 -1.28 6.68 1.05
C ALA A 53 -2.40 6.88 0.03
N LEU A 54 -2.94 5.78 -0.48
CA LEU A 54 -4.23 5.73 -1.16
C LEU A 54 -5.37 5.79 -0.14
N LEU A 55 -6.32 6.68 -0.39
CA LEU A 55 -7.55 6.85 0.36
C LEU A 55 -8.59 5.86 -0.16
N ASP A 56 -8.71 4.70 0.49
CA ASP A 56 -9.61 3.63 0.08
C ASP A 56 -10.67 3.34 1.16
N SER A 57 -11.92 3.75 0.90
CA SER A 57 -13.05 3.44 1.78
C SER A 57 -13.37 1.95 1.86
N GLY A 58 -12.90 1.14 0.91
CA GLY A 58 -13.02 -0.31 0.89
C GLY A 58 -12.07 -1.03 1.85
N ASN A 59 -11.02 -0.35 2.33
CA ASN A 59 -10.17 -0.91 3.38
C ASN A 59 -10.89 -0.86 4.74
N LEU A 60 -11.54 -1.95 5.11
CA LEU A 60 -12.29 -2.09 6.37
C LEU A 60 -11.52 -2.89 7.43
N LEU A 61 -10.21 -3.10 7.24
CA LEU A 61 -9.39 -3.88 8.16
C LEU A 61 -9.30 -3.21 9.53
N LYS A 62 -9.50 -4.00 10.58
CA LYS A 62 -9.41 -3.57 11.98
C LYS A 62 -8.55 -4.54 12.77
N ASP A 63 -7.81 -4.02 13.74
CA ASP A 63 -7.14 -4.84 14.76
C ASP A 63 -8.21 -5.61 15.55
N PRO A 64 -8.16 -6.95 15.58
CA PRO A 64 -9.14 -7.74 16.32
C PRO A 64 -9.19 -7.42 17.82
N LEU A 65 -8.07 -6.98 18.40
CA LEU A 65 -7.96 -6.67 19.83
C LEU A 65 -8.44 -5.26 20.15
N SER A 66 -7.81 -4.23 19.58
CA SER A 66 -8.11 -2.83 19.91
C SER A 66 -9.26 -2.23 19.11
N LYS A 67 -9.71 -2.89 18.04
CA LYS A 67 -10.63 -2.36 17.03
C LYS A 67 -10.12 -1.11 16.30
N SER A 68 -8.83 -0.81 16.45
CA SER A 68 -8.14 0.24 15.71
C SER A 68 -8.13 -0.01 14.22
N ASP A 69 -8.09 1.07 13.46
CA ASP A 69 -7.85 1.03 12.03
C ASP A 69 -6.50 0.42 11.67
N VAL A 70 -6.52 -0.35 10.58
CA VAL A 70 -5.32 -0.90 9.97
C VAL A 70 -5.00 -0.12 8.70
N VAL A 71 -3.83 0.51 8.70
CA VAL A 71 -3.24 1.11 7.50
C VAL A 71 -2.37 0.05 6.85
N MET A 72 -2.73 -0.39 5.64
CA MET A 72 -1.87 -1.30 4.89
C MET A 72 -0.66 -0.53 4.37
N ILE A 73 0.53 -1.09 4.51
CA ILE A 73 1.77 -0.50 4.01
C ILE A 73 2.59 -1.54 3.27
N ASN A 74 3.31 -1.09 2.25
CA ASN A 74 4.26 -1.93 1.56
C ASN A 74 5.43 -2.27 2.51
N SER A 75 5.81 -3.54 2.59
CA SER A 75 6.92 -4.03 3.43
C SER A 75 8.23 -3.26 3.24
N SER A 76 8.47 -2.72 2.05
CA SER A 76 9.63 -1.88 1.75
C SER A 76 9.79 -0.67 2.67
N LEU A 77 8.69 -0.11 3.19
CA LEU A 77 8.72 1.01 4.14
C LEU A 77 9.29 0.63 5.51
N LEU A 78 9.21 -0.65 5.90
CA LEU A 78 9.73 -1.16 7.18
C LEU A 78 10.88 -2.15 7.00
N ASN A 79 11.57 -2.17 5.85
CA ASN A 79 12.66 -3.11 5.59
C ASN A 79 13.76 -3.12 6.67
N LYS A 80 14.01 -1.98 7.34
CA LYS A 80 14.95 -1.89 8.46
C LYS A 80 14.55 -2.73 9.68
N TYR A 81 13.25 -2.98 9.85
CA TYR A 81 12.65 -3.66 10.99
C TYR A 81 12.15 -5.08 10.66
N LEU A 82 12.07 -5.40 9.38
CA LEU A 82 11.53 -6.66 8.88
C LEU A 82 12.65 -7.56 8.37
N PRO A 83 12.64 -8.87 8.70
CA PRO A 83 13.58 -9.80 8.11
C PRO A 83 13.36 -9.92 6.59
N GLU A 84 14.46 -9.89 5.83
CA GLU A 84 14.45 -9.87 4.35
C GLU A 84 14.03 -11.21 3.71
N ASN A 85 14.04 -12.30 4.48
CA ASN A 85 13.85 -13.67 3.96
C ASN A 85 12.37 -14.08 3.76
N TYR A 86 11.43 -13.16 3.98
CA TYR A 86 10.00 -13.49 4.01
C TYR A 86 9.17 -12.69 3.00
N SER A 87 8.11 -13.32 2.49
CA SER A 87 7.04 -12.64 1.76
C SER A 87 5.93 -12.27 2.73
N TYR A 88 5.50 -11.01 2.72
CA TYR A 88 4.46 -10.50 3.62
C TYR A 88 3.09 -10.37 2.96
N GLU A 89 2.90 -10.83 1.72
CA GLU A 89 1.64 -10.68 0.98
C GLU A 89 0.44 -11.19 1.79
N TYR A 90 0.58 -12.39 2.37
CA TYR A 90 -0.25 -12.98 3.43
C TYR A 90 0.57 -14.07 4.12
N VAL A 91 0.41 -14.24 5.43
CA VAL A 91 1.13 -15.26 6.20
C VAL A 91 0.15 -16.26 6.81
N ASP A 92 0.54 -17.53 6.87
CA ASP A 92 -0.15 -18.48 7.74
C ASP A 92 0.37 -18.36 9.18
N VAL A 93 -0.24 -19.10 10.10
CA VAL A 93 0.10 -19.01 11.53
C VAL A 93 1.54 -19.44 11.80
N LEU A 94 2.04 -20.47 11.10
CA LEU A 94 3.39 -20.99 11.31
C LEU A 94 4.43 -19.98 10.82
N LEU A 95 4.23 -19.44 9.63
CA LEU A 95 5.11 -18.42 9.08
C LEU A 95 5.08 -17.13 9.91
N ALA A 96 3.91 -16.74 10.41
CA ALA A 96 3.79 -15.60 11.31
C ALA A 96 4.62 -15.81 12.59
N GLU A 97 4.56 -17.01 13.19
CA GLU A 97 5.35 -17.37 14.37
C GLU A 97 6.86 -17.34 14.08
N GLU A 98 7.30 -17.89 12.95
CA GLU A 98 8.71 -17.83 12.53
C GLU A 98 9.20 -16.38 12.38
N ILE A 99 8.42 -15.53 11.71
CA ILE A 99 8.75 -14.11 11.57
C ILE A 99 8.84 -13.46 12.95
N ILE A 100 7.82 -13.64 13.81
CA ILE A 100 7.78 -13.03 15.14
C ILE A 100 9.00 -13.42 15.98
N ASN A 101 9.42 -14.68 15.93
CA ASN A 101 10.58 -15.18 16.67
C ASN A 101 11.92 -14.65 16.13
N SER A 102 11.95 -14.16 14.89
CA SER A 102 13.14 -13.55 14.29
C SER A 102 13.27 -12.03 14.54
N LEU A 103 12.23 -11.40 15.11
CA LEU A 103 12.21 -9.98 15.43
C LEU A 103 12.86 -9.71 16.79
N SER A 104 13.37 -8.48 16.97
CA SER A 104 13.77 -7.99 18.29
C SER A 104 12.56 -7.79 19.21
N GLU A 105 12.78 -7.85 20.52
CA GLU A 105 11.71 -7.81 21.53
C GLU A 105 10.85 -6.53 21.49
N ASP A 106 11.47 -5.40 21.17
CA ASP A 106 10.81 -4.09 20.99
C ASP A 106 9.87 -4.06 19.77
N ILE A 107 10.17 -4.85 18.73
CA ILE A 107 9.31 -4.99 17.54
C ILE A 107 8.25 -6.06 17.78
N SER A 108 8.64 -7.24 18.28
CA SER A 108 7.73 -8.40 18.45
C SER A 108 6.59 -8.09 19.42
N SER A 109 6.84 -7.31 20.47
CA SER A 109 5.81 -6.83 21.41
C SER A 109 4.74 -5.92 20.77
N ARG A 110 5.02 -5.35 19.59
CA ARG A 110 4.11 -4.50 18.81
C ARG A 110 3.34 -5.26 17.74
N VAL A 111 3.61 -6.54 17.55
CA VAL A 111 2.96 -7.35 16.51
C VAL A 111 1.47 -7.53 16.79
N ARG A 112 0.67 -7.52 15.72
CA ARG A 112 -0.76 -7.82 15.69
C ARG A 112 -1.02 -8.80 14.56
N LEU A 113 -1.81 -9.83 14.81
CA LEU A 113 -2.27 -10.75 13.77
C LEU A 113 -3.67 -10.36 13.37
N ILE A 114 -3.86 -9.96 12.13
CA ILE A 114 -5.15 -9.52 11.59
C ILE A 114 -5.68 -10.66 10.71
N PRO A 115 -6.79 -11.31 11.10
CA PRO A 115 -7.37 -12.37 10.29
C PRO A 115 -7.80 -11.84 8.92
N TYR A 116 -7.41 -12.54 7.86
CA TYR A 116 -7.78 -12.21 6.50
C TYR A 116 -8.41 -13.41 5.81
N ASN A 117 -9.70 -13.32 5.54
CA ASN A 117 -10.44 -14.38 4.87
C ASN A 117 -10.38 -14.18 3.36
N HIS A 118 -9.47 -14.90 2.71
CA HIS A 118 -9.46 -14.96 1.26
C HIS A 118 -10.56 -15.94 0.79
N ALA A 119 -11.55 -15.43 0.05
CA ALA A 119 -12.76 -16.17 -0.34
C ALA A 119 -12.50 -17.48 -1.10
N THR A 120 -11.31 -17.63 -1.67
CA THR A 120 -10.90 -18.73 -2.54
C THR A 120 -9.94 -19.74 -1.89
N SER A 121 -9.57 -19.59 -0.62
CA SER A 121 -8.64 -20.52 0.05
C SER A 121 -9.18 -21.06 1.37
N ASN A 122 -9.10 -22.38 1.55
CA ASN A 122 -9.44 -23.07 2.81
C ASN A 122 -8.36 -22.90 3.91
N LYS A 123 -7.32 -22.10 3.67
CA LYS A 123 -6.26 -21.83 4.65
C LYS A 123 -6.54 -20.49 5.31
N THR A 124 -6.43 -20.45 6.64
CA THR A 124 -6.49 -19.19 7.40
C THR A 124 -5.26 -18.35 7.07
N SER A 125 -5.48 -17.28 6.31
CA SER A 125 -4.45 -16.28 6.04
C SER A 125 -4.54 -15.17 7.08
N MET A 126 -3.40 -14.61 7.42
CA MET A 126 -3.27 -13.49 8.33
C MET A 126 -2.45 -12.39 7.65
N ILE A 127 -2.74 -11.16 8.05
CA ILE A 127 -1.88 -10.01 7.79
C ILE A 127 -1.08 -9.76 9.05
N LEU A 128 0.24 -9.70 8.90
CA LEU A 128 1.13 -9.32 9.98
C LEU A 128 1.07 -7.80 10.15
N GLY A 129 0.63 -7.36 11.32
CA GLY A 129 0.47 -5.95 11.67
C GLY A 129 1.47 -5.50 12.73
N PHE A 130 1.81 -4.23 12.75
CA PHE A 130 2.67 -3.62 13.76
C PHE A 130 2.03 -2.37 14.34
N LYS A 131 1.95 -2.28 15.66
CA LYS A 131 1.40 -1.10 16.33
C LYS A 131 2.36 0.09 16.17
N ALA A 132 1.90 1.11 15.46
CA ALA A 132 2.61 2.38 15.29
C ALA A 132 2.57 3.21 16.58
N ASP A 133 3.50 4.17 16.69
CA ASP A 133 3.43 5.18 17.74
C ASP A 133 2.31 6.18 17.42
N TYR A 134 2.31 6.70 16.18
CA TYR A 134 1.21 7.48 15.62
C TYR A 134 1.33 7.58 14.09
N LEU A 135 0.23 7.97 13.45
CA LEU A 135 0.17 8.43 12.07
C LEU A 135 -0.02 9.95 12.07
N GLN A 136 0.70 10.67 11.22
CA GLN A 136 0.55 12.12 11.06
C GLN A 136 0.08 12.46 9.65
N ILE A 137 -1.02 13.23 9.58
CA ILE A 137 -1.67 13.66 8.35
C ILE A 137 -2.16 15.10 8.53
N ASP A 138 -1.80 16.01 7.63
CA ASP A 138 -2.16 17.45 7.69
C ASP A 138 -1.98 18.08 9.09
N ASN A 139 -0.82 17.83 9.72
CA ASN A 139 -0.46 18.25 11.08
C ASN A 139 -1.30 17.65 12.23
N LYS A 140 -2.23 16.74 11.96
CA LYS A 140 -2.92 15.97 12.99
C LYS A 140 -2.16 14.67 13.27
N LYS A 141 -1.92 14.39 14.56
CA LYS A 141 -1.39 13.10 15.01
C LYS A 141 -2.54 12.20 15.44
N ILE A 142 -2.57 11.00 14.88
CA ILE A 142 -3.59 9.98 15.06
C ILE A 142 -2.90 8.79 15.74
N GLY A 143 -3.21 8.57 17.01
CA GLY A 143 -2.68 7.45 17.78
C GLY A 143 -3.49 6.17 17.54
N ASN A 144 -3.02 5.08 18.14
CA ASN A 144 -3.72 3.80 18.14
C ASN A 144 -4.06 3.29 16.72
N ILE A 145 -3.02 3.23 15.87
CA ILE A 145 -3.08 2.71 14.50
C ILE A 145 -2.21 1.46 14.42
N VAL A 146 -2.64 0.50 13.61
CA VAL A 146 -1.85 -0.70 13.27
C VAL A 146 -1.44 -0.62 11.81
N LEU A 147 -0.18 -0.93 11.53
CA LEU A 147 0.39 -0.99 10.19
C LEU A 147 0.34 -2.43 9.69
N GLY A 148 -0.58 -2.75 8.79
CA GLY A 148 -0.65 -4.08 8.15
C GLY A 148 0.37 -4.18 7.04
N ILE A 149 1.24 -5.18 7.06
CA ILE A 149 2.31 -5.33 6.06
C ILE A 149 1.84 -6.22 4.91
N SER A 150 2.18 -5.81 3.69
CA SER A 150 1.97 -6.58 2.47
C SER A 150 3.03 -6.25 1.41
N ASN A 151 3.15 -7.07 0.37
CA ASN A 151 4.14 -6.91 -0.71
C ASN A 151 3.51 -6.37 -2.01
N PHE A 152 2.36 -5.71 -1.92
CA PHE A 152 1.68 -5.12 -3.08
C PHE A 152 2.61 -4.16 -3.85
N LYS A 153 2.57 -4.19 -5.17
CA LYS A 153 3.41 -3.34 -6.03
C LYS A 153 2.55 -2.26 -6.67
N ASP A 154 2.76 -1.01 -6.25
CA ASP A 154 2.18 0.17 -6.89
C ASP A 154 3.25 1.27 -6.96
N ASP A 155 3.31 1.97 -8.10
CA ASP A 155 4.29 3.03 -8.34
C ASP A 155 3.85 4.39 -7.77
N ASN A 156 2.57 4.55 -7.43
CA ASN A 156 1.99 5.84 -7.04
C ASN A 156 1.75 5.99 -5.53
N TYR A 157 1.62 4.87 -4.80
CA TYR A 157 1.41 4.87 -3.36
C TYR A 157 2.11 3.68 -2.69
N ASN A 158 2.42 3.83 -1.41
CA ASN A 158 3.08 2.80 -0.60
C ASN A 158 2.26 2.44 0.64
N ALA A 159 1.08 3.05 0.80
CA ALA A 159 0.15 2.77 1.88
C ALA A 159 -1.30 2.84 1.38
N ILE A 160 -2.22 2.16 2.07
CA ILE A 160 -3.67 2.20 1.83
C ILE A 160 -4.34 2.42 3.19
N LEU A 161 -5.14 3.49 3.31
CA LEU A 161 -5.83 3.83 4.55
C LEU A 161 -7.30 4.16 4.29
N ASN A 162 -8.15 3.85 5.25
CA ASN A 162 -9.54 4.24 5.19
C ASN A 162 -9.68 5.75 5.46
N PRO A 163 -10.35 6.54 4.60
CA PRO A 163 -10.52 7.98 4.81
C PRO A 163 -11.20 8.33 6.14
N SER A 164 -12.00 7.42 6.71
CA SER A 164 -12.68 7.61 8.00
C SER A 164 -11.72 7.84 9.17
N ILE A 165 -10.44 7.45 9.03
CA ILE A 165 -9.37 7.74 10.00
C ILE A 165 -9.12 9.25 10.13
N LEU A 166 -9.45 10.04 9.09
CA LEU A 166 -9.22 11.49 9.04
C LEU A 166 -10.34 12.32 9.69
N SER A 167 -11.48 11.69 9.97
CA SER A 167 -12.71 12.33 10.44
C SER A 167 -12.63 12.79 11.90
#